data_AF-A0A1X0JGL1-F1
#
_entry.id   AF-A0A1X0JGL1-F1
#
_cell.length_a   1.000
_cell.length_b   1.000
_cell.length_c   1.000
_cell.angle_alpha   90.00
_cell.angle_beta   90.00
_cell.angle_gamma   90.00
#
_symmetry.space_group_name_H-M   'P 1'
#
loop_
_entity.id
_entity.type
_entity.pdbx_description
1 polymer ?
#
loop_
_entity_poly.entity_id
_entity_poly.type
_entity_poly.pdbx_seq_one_letter_code
_entity_poly.pdbx_strand_id
1 'polypeptide(L)'
;MKLCGEPPNGLSPHRNTHDFAMWDAAYVLGALSCAERREFEAHLAICASCRAAVAELSDLPPLLRILDVDEARAIGEGGPPACGAPSSAE
;
A
#
# COMPACT_ATOMS: atom_id res chain seq x y z
N MET A 1 -14.76 16.20 -8.22
CA MET A 1 -14.39 14.80 -8.48
C MET A 1 -12.87 14.71 -8.50
N LYS A 2 -12.30 13.93 -7.58
CA LYS A 2 -10.91 14.02 -7.11
C LYS A 2 -9.90 13.65 -8.21
N LEU A 3 -8.83 14.43 -8.25
CA LEU A 3 -7.67 14.35 -9.13
C LEU A 3 -7.04 12.94 -8.99
N CYS A 4 -7.10 12.11 -10.03
CA CYS A 4 -6.11 11.02 -10.17
C CYS A 4 -4.77 11.73 -10.41
N GLY A 5 -4.05 12.07 -9.32
CA GLY A 5 -2.73 12.68 -9.37
C GLY A 5 -1.73 11.75 -10.06
N GLU A 6 -0.85 12.33 -10.85
CA GLU A 6 0.17 11.64 -11.66
C GLU A 6 1.02 10.68 -10.80
N PRO A 7 1.34 9.48 -11.30
CA PRO A 7 2.13 8.52 -10.54
C PRO A 7 3.62 8.92 -10.54
N PRO A 8 4.31 8.93 -9.38
CA PRO A 8 5.76 8.95 -9.37
C PRO A 8 6.28 7.64 -9.99
N ASN A 9 7.28 7.79 -10.87
CA ASN A 9 7.95 6.74 -11.62
C ASN A 9 8.20 5.44 -10.84
N GLY A 10 7.89 4.29 -11.45
CA GLY A 10 8.64 3.06 -11.16
C GLY A 10 7.88 1.73 -11.00
N LEU A 11 6.76 1.46 -11.67
CA LEU A 11 6.12 0.13 -11.58
C LEU A 11 6.27 -0.69 -12.87
N SER A 12 7.15 -1.69 -12.80
CA SER A 12 7.49 -2.64 -13.85
C SER A 12 6.26 -3.41 -14.41
N PRO A 13 6.20 -3.68 -15.73
CA PRO A 13 5.04 -4.28 -16.37
C PRO A 13 5.13 -5.81 -16.49
N HIS A 14 5.16 -6.56 -15.38
CA HIS A 14 4.97 -8.02 -15.41
C HIS A 14 4.31 -8.51 -14.12
N ARG A 15 2.97 -8.61 -14.10
CA ARG A 15 2.18 -8.90 -12.89
C ARG A 15 1.74 -10.35 -12.85
N ASN A 16 2.48 -11.18 -12.10
CA ASN A 16 2.06 -12.50 -11.69
C ASN A 16 1.20 -12.40 -10.41
N THR A 17 0.52 -13.48 -10.03
CA THR A 17 -0.30 -13.58 -8.79
C THR A 17 0.46 -13.14 -7.53
N HIS A 18 1.78 -13.31 -7.49
CA HIS A 18 2.60 -12.89 -6.35
C HIS A 18 2.78 -11.37 -6.25
N ASP A 19 2.75 -10.64 -7.37
CA ASP A 19 2.87 -9.17 -7.37
C ASP A 19 1.64 -8.50 -6.75
N PHE A 20 0.46 -9.09 -6.95
CA PHE A 20 -0.80 -8.59 -6.39
C PHE A 20 -0.91 -8.81 -4.88
N ALA A 21 -0.17 -9.78 -4.31
CA ALA A 21 -0.16 -10.00 -2.87
C ALA A 21 0.37 -8.79 -2.09
N MET A 22 1.28 -8.00 -2.69
CA MET A 22 1.85 -6.80 -2.06
C MET A 22 0.95 -5.56 -2.14
N TRP A 23 -0.20 -5.65 -2.79
CA TRP A 23 -1.07 -4.50 -3.06
C TRP A 23 -2.28 -4.41 -2.15
N ASP A 24 -2.52 -5.42 -1.32
CA ASP A 24 -3.62 -5.49 -0.36
C ASP A 24 -3.67 -4.26 0.57
N ALA A 25 -2.55 -3.88 1.16
CA ALA A 25 -2.43 -2.72 2.03
C ALA A 25 -2.61 -1.41 1.25
N ALA A 26 -1.99 -1.28 0.08
CA ALA A 26 -2.11 -0.10 -0.76
C ALA A 26 -3.55 0.08 -1.30
N TYR A 27 -4.26 -1.00 -1.57
CA TYR A 27 -5.67 -0.99 -1.98
C TYR A 27 -6.56 -0.49 -0.84
N VAL A 28 -6.41 -1.07 0.35
CA VAL A 28 -7.21 -0.74 1.55
C VAL A 28 -7.00 0.71 1.99
N LEU A 29 -5.75 1.20 1.94
CA LEU A 29 -5.41 2.59 2.28
C LEU A 29 -5.72 3.58 1.13
N GLY A 30 -6.11 3.10 -0.05
CA GLY A 30 -6.41 3.94 -1.21
C GLY A 30 -5.18 4.57 -1.87
N ALA A 31 -3.99 4.02 -1.63
CA ALA A 31 -2.72 4.49 -2.19
C ALA A 31 -2.49 4.06 -3.65
N LEU A 32 -3.25 3.07 -4.15
CA LEU A 32 -3.20 2.66 -5.56
C LEU A 32 -3.77 3.74 -6.49
N SER A 33 -3.16 3.89 -7.66
CA SER A 33 -3.72 4.72 -8.73
C SER A 33 -5.02 4.16 -9.29
N CYS A 34 -5.72 4.99 -10.06
CA CYS A 34 -6.99 4.64 -10.68
C CYS A 34 -6.89 3.44 -11.64
N ALA A 35 -5.74 3.25 -12.30
CA ALA A 35 -5.48 2.11 -13.18
C ALA A 35 -5.18 0.83 -12.38
N GLU A 36 -4.26 0.92 -11.43
CA GLU A 36 -3.84 -0.20 -10.58
C GLU A 36 -5.01 -0.78 -9.78
N ARG A 37 -5.89 0.08 -9.27
CA ARG A 37 -7.08 -0.36 -8.55
C ARG A 37 -7.98 -1.25 -9.40
N ARG A 38 -8.24 -0.87 -10.66
CA ARG A 38 -9.08 -1.65 -11.57
C ARG A 38 -8.45 -3.01 -11.89
N GLU A 39 -7.13 -3.04 -12.07
CA GLU A 39 -6.39 -4.29 -12.31
C GLU A 39 -6.45 -5.21 -11.10
N PHE A 40 -6.27 -4.66 -9.90
CA PHE A 40 -6.36 -5.44 -8.67
C PHE A 40 -7.78 -5.96 -8.41
N GLU A 41 -8.81 -5.16 -8.68
CA GLU A 41 -10.22 -5.58 -8.58
C GLU A 41 -10.55 -6.73 -9.52
N ALA A 42 -10.02 -6.71 -10.75
CA ALA A 42 -10.15 -7.83 -11.68
C ALA A 42 -9.47 -9.10 -11.12
N HIS A 43 -8.33 -8.96 -10.45
CA HIS A 43 -7.66 -10.08 -9.77
C HIS A 43 -8.44 -10.58 -8.54
N LEU A 44 -9.02 -9.68 -7.75
CA LEU A 44 -9.85 -10.02 -6.59
C LEU A 44 -11.07 -10.85 -6.98
N ALA A 45 -11.60 -10.72 -8.19
CA ALA A 45 -12.69 -11.57 -8.67
C ALA A 45 -12.29 -13.05 -8.79
N ILE A 46 -11.03 -13.33 -9.13
CA ILE A 46 -10.54 -14.69 -9.44
C ILE A 46 -9.65 -15.30 -8.35
N CYS A 47 -9.11 -14.50 -7.42
CA CYS A 47 -8.18 -14.96 -6.40
C CYS A 47 -8.78 -14.87 -4.98
N ALA A 48 -9.05 -16.02 -4.35
CA ALA A 48 -9.57 -16.07 -2.99
C ALA A 48 -8.55 -15.62 -1.93
N SER A 49 -7.26 -15.92 -2.13
CA SER A 49 -6.19 -15.55 -1.20
C SER A 49 -6.03 -14.03 -1.09
N CYS A 50 -6.08 -13.31 -2.22
CA CYS A 50 -6.02 -11.85 -2.21
C CYS A 50 -7.27 -11.22 -1.57
N ARG A 51 -8.46 -11.82 -1.74
CA ARG A 51 -9.67 -11.38 -1.02
C ARG A 51 -9.54 -11.55 0.49
N ALA A 52 -8.97 -12.67 0.93
CA ALA A 52 -8.72 -12.91 2.35
C ALA A 52 -7.73 -11.87 2.91
N ALA A 53 -6.62 -11.62 2.21
CA ALA A 53 -5.63 -10.61 2.62
C ALA A 53 -6.25 -9.20 2.76
N VAL A 54 -7.08 -8.78 1.80
CA VAL A 54 -7.81 -7.49 1.89
C VAL A 54 -8.78 -7.46 3.07
N ALA A 55 -9.47 -8.57 3.35
CA ALA A 55 -10.41 -8.65 4.47
C ALA A 55 -9.70 -8.50 5.84
N GLU A 56 -8.55 -9.14 6.02
CA GLU A 56 -7.74 -9.01 7.25
C GLU A 56 -7.30 -7.56 7.48
N LEU A 57 -6.93 -6.85 6.42
CA LEU A 57 -6.47 -5.46 6.51
C LEU A 57 -7.61 -4.43 6.60
N SER A 58 -8.84 -4.78 6.20
CA SER A 58 -9.97 -3.85 6.17
C SER A 58 -10.43 -3.39 7.55
N ASP A 59 -10.00 -4.06 8.62
CA ASP A 59 -10.25 -3.65 10.01
C ASP A 59 -9.31 -2.52 10.48
N LEU A 60 -8.18 -2.30 9.79
CA LEU A 60 -7.16 -1.33 10.18
C LEU A 60 -7.53 0.14 9.87
N PRO A 61 -8.10 0.52 8.71
CA PRO A 61 -8.42 1.91 8.41
C PRO A 61 -9.32 2.60 9.43
N PRO A 62 -10.37 1.96 9.99
CA PRO A 62 -11.13 2.53 11.09
C PRO A 62 -10.28 2.89 12.31
N LEU A 63 -9.31 2.06 12.67
CA LEU A 63 -8.39 2.32 13.78
C LEU A 63 -7.45 3.48 13.47
N LEU A 64 -6.95 3.57 12.23
CA LEU A 64 -6.08 4.66 11.79
C LEU A 64 -6.79 6.02 11.79
N ARG A 65 -8.12 6.06 11.67
CA ARG A 65 -8.92 7.30 11.74
C ARG A 65 -9.00 7.93 13.13
N ILE A 66 -8.53 7.23 14.16
CA ILE A 66 -8.43 7.77 15.52
C ILE A 66 -7.35 8.85 15.59
N LEU A 67 -6.33 8.76 14.74
CA LEU A 67 -5.26 9.73 14.63
C LEU A 67 -5.67 10.87 13.70
N ASP A 68 -5.41 12.10 14.11
CA ASP A 68 -5.43 13.23 13.19
C ASP A 68 -4.22 13.19 12.24
N VAL A 69 -4.34 13.86 11.09
CA VAL A 69 -3.31 13.83 10.03
C VAL A 69 -1.95 14.33 10.52
N ASP A 70 -1.95 15.31 11.43
CA ASP A 70 -0.72 15.86 11.99
C ASP A 70 -0.01 14.88 12.92
N GLU A 71 -0.76 14.15 13.74
CA GLU A 71 -0.24 13.09 14.62
C GLU A 71 0.33 11.93 13.81
N ALA A 72 -0.41 11.48 12.79
CA ALA A 72 0.05 10.45 11.86
C ALA A 72 1.34 10.87 11.14
N ARG A 73 1.44 12.14 10.74
CA ARG A 73 2.64 12.70 10.09
C ARG A 73 3.83 12.75 11.05
N ALA A 74 3.64 13.21 12.29
CA ALA A 74 4.69 13.23 13.30
C ALA A 74 5.28 11.84 13.58
N ILE A 75 4.45 10.79 13.56
CA ILE A 75 4.89 9.39 13.68
C ILE A 75 5.70 8.96 12.46
N GLY A 76 5.27 9.32 11.24
CA GLY A 76 5.97 8.98 10.00
C GLY A 76 7.31 9.71 9.82
N GLU A 77 7.41 10.95 10.31
CA GLU A 77 8.65 11.75 10.31
C GLU A 77 9.66 11.24 11.36
N GLY A 78 9.18 10.60 12.43
CA GLY A 78 9.98 9.94 13.47
C GLY A 78 10.26 8.46 13.23
N GLY A 79 10.54 8.07 11.97
CA GLY A 79 10.73 6.67 11.57
C GLY A 79 11.65 5.89 12.53
N PRO A 80 11.43 4.57 12.72
CA PRO A 80 12.29 3.76 13.59
C PRO A 80 13.75 3.98 13.18
N PRO A 81 14.71 4.02 14.14
CA PRO A 81 16.11 4.07 13.77
C PRO A 81 16.33 2.92 12.80
N ALA A 82 16.75 3.24 11.58
CA ALA A 82 17.12 2.23 10.61
C ALA A 82 18.15 1.35 11.32
N CYS A 83 17.74 0.15 11.73
CA CYS A 83 18.66 -0.83 12.30
C CYS A 83 19.75 -1.02 11.25
N GLY A 84 20.97 -0.66 11.62
CA GLY A 84 21.96 -0.11 10.71
C GLY A 84 22.21 -0.95 9.47
N ALA A 85 22.16 -0.30 8.30
CA ALA A 85 23.03 -0.72 7.22
C ALA A 85 24.47 -0.44 7.68
N PRO A 86 25.37 -1.43 7.73
CA PRO A 86 26.78 -1.13 7.94
C PRO A 86 27.21 -0.24 6.78
N SER A 87 27.60 0.99 7.13
CA SER A 87 28.33 1.89 6.25
C SER A 87 29.47 1.09 5.63
N SER A 88 29.52 1.08 4.29
CA SER A 88 30.62 0.55 3.52
C SER A 88 31.94 0.98 4.16
N ALA A 89 32.62 0.05 4.82
CA ALA A 89 33.99 0.20 5.24
C ALA A 89 34.84 -0.53 4.20
N GLU A 90 35.55 0.30 3.42
CA GLU A 90 36.79 0.06 2.66
C GLU A 90 36.73 -0.81 1.39
#